data_AF-A0A4U5P5C7-F1
#
_entry.id   AF-A0A4U5P5C7-F1
#
_cell.length_a   1.000
_cell.length_b   1.000
_cell.length_c   1.000
_cell.angle_alpha   90.00
_cell.angle_beta   90.00
_cell.angle_gamma   90.00
#
_symmetry.space_group_name_H-M   'P 1'
#
loop_
_entity.id
_entity.type
_entity.pdbx_description
1 polymer ?
#
loop_
_entity_poly.entity_id
_entity_poly.type
_entity_poly.pdbx_seq_one_letter_code
_entity_poly.pdbx_strand_id
1 'polypeptide(L)'
;MAVRIVKHAMEIINLLTAQNPVQVIIDAVVSSGPREDATRIGAAGVVSRQAVDVSPLRRVNQAIYLLVTAECLADELINAAKGSSNSYAIKKKDEIKRVAKANS
;
A
#
# COMPACT_ATOMS: atom_id res chain seq x y z
N MET A 1 -3.00 -21.60 -9.59
CA MET A 1 -3.04 -21.37 -8.12
C MET A 1 -3.47 -19.93 -7.80
N ALA A 2 -2.69 -18.91 -8.16
CA ALA A 2 -2.98 -17.50 -7.82
C ALA A 2 -4.35 -16.98 -8.30
N VAL A 3 -4.75 -17.30 -9.54
CA VAL A 3 -6.05 -16.87 -10.10
C VAL A 3 -7.25 -17.32 -9.25
N ARG A 4 -7.17 -18.52 -8.66
CA ARG A 4 -8.23 -19.03 -7.77
C ARG A 4 -8.30 -18.23 -6.47
N ILE A 5 -7.16 -17.88 -5.90
CA ILE A 5 -7.07 -17.08 -4.66
C ILE A 5 -7.69 -15.70 -4.90
N VAL A 6 -7.33 -15.05 -6.00
CA VAL A 6 -7.89 -13.74 -6.38
C VAL A 6 -9.40 -13.84 -6.60
N LYS A 7 -9.86 -14.87 -7.31
CA LYS A 7 -11.30 -15.08 -7.52
C LYS A 7 -12.06 -15.22 -6.20
N HIS A 8 -11.59 -16.06 -5.28
CA HIS A 8 -12.22 -16.23 -3.97
C HIS A 8 -12.16 -14.97 -3.11
N ALA A 9 -11.06 -14.21 -3.15
CA ALA A 9 -10.97 -12.94 -2.45
C ALA A 9 -11.99 -11.92 -2.97
N MET A 10 -12.20 -11.85 -4.30
CA MET A 10 -13.21 -10.98 -4.91
C MET A 10 -14.65 -11.40 -4.56
N GLU A 11 -14.92 -12.71 -4.47
CA GLU A 11 -16.21 -13.24 -4.00
C GLU A 11 -16.50 -12.80 -2.55
N ILE A 12 -15.51 -12.94 -1.65
CA ILE A 12 -15.62 -12.52 -0.24
C ILE A 12 -15.84 -11.01 -0.14
N ILE A 13 -15.10 -10.20 -0.91
CA ILE A 13 -15.26 -8.74 -0.93
C ILE A 13 -16.67 -8.36 -1.35
N ASN A 14 -17.20 -8.96 -2.42
CA ASN A 14 -18.55 -8.69 -2.90
C ASN A 14 -19.60 -9.04 -1.84
N LEU A 15 -19.45 -10.18 -1.15
CA LEU A 15 -20.37 -10.61 -0.10
C LEU A 15 -20.34 -9.69 1.14
N LEU A 16 -19.16 -9.24 1.55
CA LEU A 16 -19.00 -8.42 2.77
C LEU A 16 -19.31 -6.93 2.55
N THR A 17 -19.05 -6.41 1.36
CA THR A 17 -19.18 -4.96 1.08
C THR A 17 -20.39 -4.60 0.25
N ALA A 18 -21.01 -5.58 -0.44
CA ALA A 18 -22.06 -5.37 -1.45
C ALA A 18 -21.65 -4.37 -2.56
N GLN A 19 -20.35 -4.20 -2.79
CA GLN A 19 -19.77 -3.33 -3.81
C GLN A 19 -19.05 -4.14 -4.88
N ASN A 20 -18.85 -3.52 -6.04
CA ASN A 20 -18.05 -4.13 -7.09
C ASN A 20 -16.62 -4.38 -6.56
N PRO A 21 -16.15 -5.64 -6.49
CA PRO A 21 -14.85 -5.96 -5.91
C PRO A 21 -13.68 -5.35 -6.69
N VAL A 22 -13.84 -5.06 -7.99
CA VAL A 22 -12.82 -4.35 -8.79
C VAL A 22 -12.63 -2.92 -8.29
N GLN A 23 -13.72 -2.24 -7.92
CA GLN A 23 -13.66 -0.88 -7.39
C GLN A 23 -12.90 -0.85 -6.06
N VAL A 24 -13.20 -1.80 -5.16
CA VAL A 24 -12.51 -1.93 -3.86
C VAL A 24 -11.00 -2.15 -4.04
N ILE A 25 -10.59 -2.97 -5.03
CA ILE A 25 -9.18 -3.19 -5.34
C ILE A 25 -8.51 -1.89 -5.81
N ILE A 26 -9.18 -1.12 -6.69
CA ILE A 26 -8.66 0.17 -7.17
C ILE A 26 -8.47 1.13 -5.99
N ASP A 27 -9.49 1.26 -5.14
CA ASP A 27 -9.45 2.16 -3.98
C ASP A 27 -8.38 1.75 -2.96
N ALA A 28 -8.17 0.44 -2.78
CA ALA A 28 -7.10 -0.09 -1.93
C ALA A 28 -5.70 0.25 -2.47
N VAL A 29 -5.47 0.14 -3.77
CA VAL A 29 -4.18 0.49 -4.41
C VAL A 29 -3.93 2.00 -4.31
N VAL A 30 -4.95 2.82 -4.61
CA VAL A 30 -4.86 4.29 -4.53
C VAL A 30 -4.52 4.74 -3.10
N SER A 31 -5.14 4.12 -2.11
CA SER A 31 -4.99 4.46 -0.70
C SER A 31 -3.69 3.96 -0.08
N SER A 32 -3.11 2.87 -0.59
CA SER A 32 -1.91 2.23 -0.05
C SER A 32 -0.59 2.78 -0.58
N GLY A 33 -0.57 3.34 -1.80
CA GLY A 33 0.67 3.83 -2.39
C GLY A 33 1.21 5.12 -1.74
N PRO A 34 2.44 5.16 -1.18
CA PRO A 34 3.05 6.39 -0.68
C PRO A 34 3.34 7.38 -1.82
N ARG A 35 3.21 8.68 -1.53
CA ARG A 35 3.50 9.76 -2.50
C ARG A 35 4.93 10.28 -2.38
N GLU A 36 5.46 10.24 -1.17
CA GLU A 36 6.80 10.68 -0.81
C GLU A 36 7.52 9.51 -0.11
N ASP A 37 8.82 9.43 -0.32
CA ASP A 37 9.71 8.45 0.32
C ASP A 37 10.98 9.18 0.79
N ALA A 38 11.78 8.55 1.64
CA ALA A 38 13.03 9.10 2.12
C ALA A 38 14.21 8.28 1.61
N THR A 39 15.04 8.87 0.74
CA THR A 39 16.22 8.19 0.22
C THR A 39 17.45 8.55 1.03
N ARG A 40 18.30 7.55 1.23
CA ARG A 40 19.60 7.71 1.89
C ARG A 40 20.58 8.37 0.91
N ILE A 41 21.14 9.53 1.27
CA ILE A 41 22.08 10.29 0.45
C ILE A 41 23.35 10.58 1.27
N GLY A 42 24.50 10.46 0.63
CA GLY A 42 25.81 10.72 1.25
C GLY A 42 26.86 9.71 0.81
N ALA A 43 28.14 10.09 0.99
CA ALA A 43 29.30 9.27 0.68
C ALA A 43 30.30 9.33 1.86
N ALA A 44 31.23 8.37 1.92
CA ALA A 44 32.34 8.37 2.87
C ALA A 44 31.96 8.47 4.37
N GLY A 45 30.91 7.75 4.79
CA GLY A 45 30.57 7.55 6.20
C GLY A 45 29.60 8.55 6.81
N VAL A 46 29.26 9.64 6.11
CA VAL A 46 28.19 10.55 6.50
C VAL A 46 26.95 10.24 5.67
N VAL A 47 25.86 9.90 6.35
CA VAL A 47 24.62 9.48 5.72
C VAL A 47 23.49 10.38 6.22
N SER A 48 22.83 11.06 5.29
CA SER A 48 21.59 11.80 5.54
C SER A 48 20.42 11.14 4.83
N ARG A 49 19.19 11.50 5.22
CA ARG A 49 17.97 11.14 4.48
C ARG A 49 17.41 12.39 3.84
N GLN A 50 16.94 12.28 2.61
CA GLN A 50 16.26 13.36 1.91
C GLN A 50 14.90 12.85 1.41
N ALA A 51 13.86 13.68 1.57
CA ALA A 51 12.55 13.43 0.99
C ALA A 51 12.63 13.48 -0.54
N VAL A 52 12.01 12.50 -1.19
CA VAL A 52 11.90 12.41 -2.66
C VAL A 52 10.48 12.00 -3.05
N ASP A 53 10.02 12.51 -4.19
CA ASP A 53 8.75 12.10 -4.78
C ASP A 53 8.84 10.67 -5.36
N VAL A 54 7.73 9.93 -5.27
CA VAL A 54 7.63 8.56 -5.80
C VAL A 54 7.01 8.56 -7.19
N SER A 55 7.67 7.92 -8.16
CA SER A 55 7.12 7.78 -9.51
C SER A 55 5.79 6.99 -9.52
N PRO A 56 4.86 7.27 -10.47
CA PRO A 56 3.55 6.60 -10.49
C PRO A 56 3.63 5.08 -10.51
N LEU A 57 4.55 4.51 -11.30
CA LEU A 57 4.74 3.06 -11.37
C LEU A 57 5.30 2.49 -10.07
N ARG A 58 6.26 3.17 -9.43
CA ARG A 58 6.82 2.75 -8.13
C ARG A 58 5.74 2.76 -7.05
N ARG A 59 4.86 3.77 -7.06
CA ARG A 59 3.73 3.88 -6.14
C ARG A 59 2.76 2.71 -6.27
N VAL A 60 2.41 2.31 -7.49
CA VAL A 60 1.53 1.16 -7.75
C VAL A 60 2.20 -0.14 -7.35
N ASN A 61 3.45 -0.36 -7.75
CA ASN A 61 4.19 -1.59 -7.43
C ASN A 61 4.35 -1.78 -5.92
N GLN A 62 4.66 -0.70 -5.20
CA GLN A 62 4.81 -0.75 -3.75
C GLN A 62 3.48 -0.98 -3.04
N ALA A 63 2.38 -0.39 -3.52
CA ALA A 63 1.04 -0.67 -3.00
C ALA A 63 0.67 -2.15 -3.16
N ILE A 64 0.84 -2.72 -4.36
CA ILE A 64 0.53 -4.14 -4.64
C ILE A 64 1.38 -5.06 -3.75
N TYR A 65 2.68 -4.78 -3.64
CA TYR A 65 3.57 -5.56 -2.80
C TYR A 65 3.10 -5.60 -1.34
N LEU A 66 2.79 -4.44 -0.76
CA LEU A 66 2.35 -4.34 0.63
C LEU A 66 0.97 -4.97 0.88
N LEU A 67 0.07 -4.92 -0.11
CA LEU A 67 -1.27 -5.53 -0.01
C LEU A 67 -1.21 -7.06 -0.05
N VAL A 68 -0.30 -7.64 -0.86
CA VAL A 68 -0.20 -9.09 -1.05
C VAL A 68 0.63 -9.77 0.04
N THR A 69 1.44 -9.02 0.80
CA THR A 69 2.20 -9.55 1.96
C THR A 69 1.33 -9.88 3.18
N ALA A 70 0.04 -9.52 3.18
CA ALA A 70 -0.89 -9.86 4.26
C ALA A 70 -1.40 -11.31 4.15
N GLU A 71 -1.60 -11.98 5.28
CA GLU A 71 -2.10 -13.37 5.33
C GLU A 71 -3.55 -13.49 4.81
N CYS A 72 -4.38 -12.44 4.99
CA CYS A 72 -5.78 -12.41 4.55
C CYS A 72 -6.01 -11.31 3.48
N LEU A 73 -5.97 -11.69 2.20
CA LEU A 73 -6.07 -10.75 1.07
C LEU A 73 -7.40 -9.98 1.03
N ALA A 74 -8.54 -10.63 1.30
CA ALA A 74 -9.85 -9.99 1.22
C ALA A 74 -10.04 -8.90 2.28
N ASP A 75 -9.71 -9.20 3.54
CA ASP A 75 -9.80 -8.25 4.65
C ASP A 75 -8.81 -7.10 4.49
N GLU A 76 -7.60 -7.39 4.01
CA GLU A 76 -6.59 -6.37 3.75
C GLU A 76 -7.08 -5.38 2.69
N LEU A 77 -7.64 -5.86 1.58
CA LEU A 77 -8.18 -5.00 0.52
C LEU A 77 -9.35 -4.13 1.02
N ILE A 78 -10.28 -4.69 1.80
CA ILE A 78 -11.41 -3.93 2.36
C ILE A 78 -10.91 -2.84 3.32
N ASN A 79 -9.98 -3.17 4.21
CA ASN A 79 -9.44 -2.22 5.17
C ASN A 79 -8.59 -1.14 4.50
N ALA A 80 -7.77 -1.51 3.52
CA ALA A 80 -6.95 -0.58 2.75
C ALA A 80 -7.79 0.39 1.92
N ALA A 81 -8.88 -0.09 1.29
CA ALA A 81 -9.81 0.75 0.54
C ALA A 81 -10.47 1.82 1.43
N LYS A 82 -10.73 1.50 2.70
CA LYS A 82 -11.27 2.44 3.70
C LYS A 82 -10.20 3.35 4.32
N GLY A 83 -8.92 3.17 3.99
CA GLY A 83 -7.82 3.87 4.64
C GLY A 83 -7.67 3.53 6.12
N SER A 84 -8.15 2.36 6.56
CA SER A 84 -8.11 1.94 7.95
C SER A 84 -6.68 1.60 8.38
N SER A 85 -6.30 2.01 9.59
CA SER A 85 -5.03 1.63 10.21
C SER A 85 -4.98 0.13 10.58
N ASN A 86 -6.07 -0.61 10.44
CA ASN A 86 -6.04 -2.08 10.54
C ASN A 86 -5.27 -2.72 9.38
N SER A 87 -5.22 -2.07 8.22
CA SER A 87 -4.45 -2.55 7.07
C SER A 87 -2.95 -2.42 7.31
N TYR A 88 -2.22 -3.46 6.93
CA TYR A 88 -0.76 -3.46 6.94
C TYR A 88 -0.19 -2.43 5.96
N ALA A 89 -0.76 -2.37 4.74
CA ALA A 89 -0.31 -1.46 3.71
C ALA A 89 -0.47 0.03 4.11
N ILE A 90 -1.58 0.37 4.77
CA ILE A 90 -1.82 1.74 5.27
C ILE A 90 -0.82 2.11 6.37
N LYS A 91 -0.61 1.24 7.37
CA LYS A 91 0.39 1.47 8.43
C LYS A 91 1.77 1.74 7.85
N LYS A 92 2.21 0.92 6.88
CA LYS A 92 3.53 1.06 6.28
C LYS A 92 3.64 2.33 5.44
N LYS A 93 2.60 2.68 4.69
CA LYS A 93 2.52 3.96 3.97
C LYS A 93 2.68 5.15 4.91
N ASP A 94 1.98 5.14 6.04
CA ASP A 94 2.02 6.26 6.99
C ASP A 94 3.38 6.37 7.71
N GLU A 95 4.03 5.24 8.00
CA GLU A 95 5.41 5.20 8.49
C GLU A 95 6.38 5.84 7.49
N ILE A 96 6.31 5.44 6.21
CA ILE A 96 7.18 5.98 5.14
C ILE A 96 6.97 7.49 4.99
N LYS A 97 5.71 7.94 4.93
CA LYS A 97 5.39 9.37 4.85
C LYS A 97 5.89 10.15 6.04
N ARG A 98 5.79 9.61 7.26
CA ARG A 98 6.29 10.26 8.47
C ARG A 98 7.80 10.46 8.40
N VAL A 99 8.53 9.47 7.91
CA VAL A 99 9.98 9.58 7.72
C VAL A 99 10.32 10.60 6.64
N ALA A 100 9.62 10.60 5.50
CA ALA A 100 9.84 11.59 4.45
C ALA A 100 9.61 13.02 4.96
N LYS A 101 8.48 13.27 5.63
CA LYS A 101 8.16 14.59 6.22
C LYS A 101 9.13 15.06 7.30
N ALA A 102 9.79 14.14 8.00
CA ALA A 102 10.81 14.51 8.98
C ALA A 102 12.15 14.91 8.33
N ASN A 103 12.33 14.63 7.04
CA ASN A 103 13.54 14.87 6.25
C ASN A 103 13.28 15.74 5.01
N SER A 104 12.15 16.47 5.01
CA SER A 104 11.74 17.43 3.98
C SER A 104 12.15 18.84 4.35
#